data_AF-A0A8E6D4Z1-F1
#
_entry.id   AF-A0A8E6D4Z1-F1
#
_cell.length_a   1.000
_cell.length_b   1.000
_cell.length_c   1.000
_cell.angle_alpha   90.00
_cell.angle_beta   90.00
_cell.angle_gamma   90.00
#
_symmetry.space_group_name_H-M   'P 1'
#
loop_
_entity.id
_entity.type
_entity.pdbx_description
1 polymer ?
#
loop_
_entity_poly.entity_id
_entity_poly.type
_entity_poly.pdbx_seq_one_letter_code
_entity_poly.pdbx_strand_id
1 'polypeptide(L)'
;MSHYTSIKTKYSNPLTFKDVLNKLNCPYVEYKNEEGLNILEIFILPFRMGKTNIYNDYSSNYLAFHWDKNSYNMVTDLQSWTQKESIDLFLKKLEVNYGYCETVKQAVSLGFTRSKIIAKNSTSRFVFQRYVEIVH
;
A
#
# COMPACT_ATOMS: atom_id res chain seq x y z
N MET A 1 5.57 28.57 1.38
CA MET A 1 5.05 27.68 2.44
C MET A 1 4.44 26.47 1.77
N SER A 2 5.12 25.31 1.79
CA SER A 2 4.54 24.06 1.31
C SER A 2 3.56 23.55 2.37
N HIS A 3 2.28 23.55 2.05
CA HIS A 3 1.25 22.94 2.90
C HIS A 3 1.27 21.44 2.67
N TYR A 4 1.90 20.70 3.58
CA TYR A 4 1.75 19.26 3.62
C TYR A 4 0.36 18.92 4.18
N THR A 5 -0.38 18.09 3.45
CA THR A 5 -1.65 17.55 3.92
C THR A 5 -1.45 16.09 4.32
N SER A 6 -2.01 15.72 5.48
CA SER A 6 -2.03 14.34 5.95
C SER A 6 -3.38 13.72 5.61
N ILE A 7 -3.37 12.63 4.84
CA ILE A 7 -4.56 11.87 4.48
C ILE A 7 -4.56 10.57 5.28
N LYS A 8 -5.57 10.39 6.13
CA LYS A 8 -5.78 9.15 6.88
C LYS A 8 -6.04 8.01 5.92
N THR A 9 -5.26 6.94 6.06
CA THR A 9 -5.47 5.72 5.26
C THR A 9 -6.03 4.58 6.12
N LYS A 10 -6.38 3.46 5.49
CA LYS A 10 -6.83 2.24 6.17
C LYS A 10 -5.69 1.23 6.40
N TYR A 11 -4.43 1.64 6.21
CA TYR A 11 -3.27 0.75 6.27
C TYR A 11 -2.78 0.56 7.71
N SER A 12 -3.50 -0.26 8.48
CA SER A 12 -3.26 -0.52 9.91
C SER A 12 -2.28 -1.65 10.24
N ASN A 13 -1.84 -2.43 9.26
CA ASN A 13 -0.90 -3.53 9.46
C ASN A 13 0.41 -3.19 8.72
N PRO A 14 1.48 -2.82 9.45
CA PRO A 14 2.72 -2.40 8.82
C PRO A 14 3.37 -3.46 7.95
N LEU A 15 3.30 -4.72 8.39
CA LEU A 15 3.88 -5.84 7.65
C LEU A 15 3.13 -6.06 6.34
N THR A 16 1.80 -6.07 6.39
CA THR A 16 0.96 -6.19 5.19
C THR A 16 1.18 -5.02 4.23
N PHE A 17 1.33 -3.80 4.75
CA PHE A 17 1.60 -2.64 3.93
C PHE A 17 2.91 -2.82 3.14
N LYS A 18 4.00 -3.19 3.83
CA LYS A 18 5.31 -3.45 3.19
C LYS A 18 5.28 -4.64 2.23
N ASP A 19 4.59 -5.73 2.58
CA ASP A 19 4.40 -6.89 1.70
C ASP A 19 3.75 -6.48 0.37
N VAL A 20 2.74 -5.60 0.44
CA VAL A 20 2.03 -5.11 -0.74
C VAL A 20 2.92 -4.20 -1.59
N LEU A 21 3.70 -3.31 -0.98
CA LEU A 21 4.66 -2.47 -1.70
C LEU A 21 5.68 -3.31 -2.47
N ASN A 22 6.25 -4.33 -1.81
CA ASN A 22 7.17 -5.26 -2.43
C ASN A 22 6.51 -6.02 -3.59
N LYS A 23 5.27 -6.50 -3.40
CA LYS A 23 4.51 -7.19 -4.46
C LYS A 23 4.20 -6.31 -5.66
N LEU A 24 4.00 -5.01 -5.44
CA LEU A 24 3.79 -4.03 -6.51
C LEU A 24 5.11 -3.58 -7.17
N ASN A 25 6.26 -4.11 -6.73
CA ASN A 25 7.60 -3.67 -7.13
C ASN A 25 7.79 -2.16 -6.94
N CYS A 26 7.24 -1.61 -5.85
CA CYS A 26 7.36 -0.20 -5.51
C CYS A 26 8.55 -0.03 -4.56
N PRO A 27 9.69 0.54 -5.02
CA PRO A 27 10.81 0.79 -4.14
C PRO A 27 10.43 1.85 -3.10
N TYR A 28 10.88 1.63 -1.88
CA TYR A 28 10.67 2.56 -0.77
C TYR A 28 11.91 2.64 0.11
N VAL A 29 12.04 3.76 0.82
CA VAL A 29 13.04 3.97 1.87
C VAL A 29 12.31 4.21 3.19
N GLU A 30 12.85 3.67 4.28
CA GLU A 30 12.33 3.84 5.62
C GLU A 30 13.38 4.51 6.50
N TYR A 31 13.00 5.58 7.18
CA TYR A 31 13.88 6.33 8.08
C TYR A 31 13.08 7.00 9.19
N LYS A 32 13.76 7.57 10.17
CA LYS A 32 13.14 8.41 11.20
C LYS A 32 13.39 9.87 10.88
N ASN A 33 12.35 10.70 10.94
CA ASN A 33 12.52 12.14 10.84
C ASN A 33 13.11 12.72 12.15
N GLU A 34 13.37 14.03 12.16
CA GLU A 34 13.91 14.76 13.32
C GLU A 34 13.02 14.66 14.57
N GLU A 35 11.72 14.44 14.38
CA GLU A 35 10.73 14.24 15.45
C GLU A 35 10.63 12.78 15.92
N GLY A 36 11.45 11.88 15.36
CA GLY A 36 11.48 10.45 15.69
C GLY A 36 10.34 9.63 15.10
N LEU A 37 9.53 10.21 14.20
CA LEU A 37 8.48 9.50 13.47
C LEU A 37 9.07 8.61 12.38
N ASN A 38 8.58 7.38 12.28
CA ASN A 38 8.95 6.49 11.19
C ASN A 38 8.26 6.96 9.90
N ILE A 39 9.07 7.39 8.94
CA ILE A 39 8.66 7.81 7.61
C ILE A 39 9.00 6.70 6.62
N LEU A 40 8.08 6.44 5.71
CA LEU A 40 8.22 5.55 4.59
C LEU A 40 7.98 6.35 3.31
N GLU A 41 9.04 6.58 2.54
CA GLU A 41 8.97 7.29 1.26
C GLU A 41 8.92 6.28 0.12
N ILE A 42 7.89 6.38 -0.71
CA ILE A 42 7.65 5.52 -1.87
C ILE A 42 7.96 6.31 -3.12
N PHE A 43 8.85 5.80 -3.95
CA PHE A 43 9.16 6.43 -5.23
C PHE A 43 8.12 6.03 -6.27
N ILE A 44 7.37 7.00 -6.79
CA ILE A 44 6.49 6.78 -7.93
C ILE A 44 7.36 6.90 -9.18
N LEU A 45 7.97 5.77 -9.57
CA LEU A 45 8.61 5.69 -10.87
C LEU A 45 7.53 5.79 -11.96
N PRO A 46 7.66 6.69 -12.96
CA PRO A 46 6.82 6.59 -14.13
C PRO A 46 7.09 5.22 -14.77
N PHE A 47 6.03 4.51 -15.16
CA PHE A 47 6.05 3.15 -15.73
C PHE A 47 7.01 2.97 -16.95
N ARG A 48 7.62 4.06 -17.45
CA ARG A 48 8.56 4.10 -18.58
C ARG A 48 10.04 4.28 -18.22
N MET A 49 10.42 4.49 -16.96
CA MET A 49 11.85 4.62 -16.61
C MET A 49 12.42 3.27 -16.13
N GLY A 50 13.09 2.58 -17.05
CA GLY A 50 13.98 1.48 -16.71
C GLY A 50 15.16 1.98 -15.89
N LYS A 51 15.51 1.23 -14.83
CA LYS A 51 16.76 1.25 -14.05
C LYS A 51 17.61 2.53 -14.22
N THR A 52 17.20 3.64 -13.60
CA THR A 52 18.08 4.79 -13.38
C THR A 52 18.31 4.99 -11.89
N ASN A 53 19.53 5.35 -11.52
CA ASN A 53 19.95 5.63 -10.14
C ASN A 53 18.93 6.53 -9.43
N ILE A 54 18.41 6.04 -8.31
CA ILE A 54 17.32 6.64 -7.51
C ILE A 54 17.74 8.00 -6.89
N TYR A 55 19.02 8.38 -7.00
CA TYR A 55 19.63 9.47 -6.24
C TYR A 55 20.02 10.71 -7.05
N ASN A 56 19.77 10.79 -8.37
CA ASN A 56 20.43 11.82 -9.20
C ASN A 56 19.58 12.98 -9.73
N ASP A 57 18.29 13.05 -9.44
CA ASP A 57 17.49 14.25 -9.78
C ASP A 57 16.51 14.59 -8.65
N TYR A 58 16.71 15.74 -8.02
CA TYR A 58 15.93 16.30 -6.89
C TYR A 58 14.50 16.76 -7.29
N SER A 59 13.85 16.03 -8.19
CA SER A 59 12.42 16.22 -8.55
C SER A 59 11.68 14.89 -8.70
N SER A 60 12.21 13.82 -8.09
CA SER A 60 11.55 12.51 -8.10
C SER A 60 10.23 12.60 -7.32
N ASN A 61 9.13 12.20 -7.97
CA ASN A 61 7.82 12.20 -7.35
C ASN A 61 7.77 11.07 -6.32
N TYR A 62 7.73 11.41 -5.04
CA TYR A 62 7.61 10.45 -3.97
C TYR A 62 6.33 10.70 -3.16
N LEU A 63 5.80 9.63 -2.57
CA LEU A 63 4.75 9.72 -1.56
C LEU A 63 5.34 9.33 -0.22
N ALA A 64 5.21 10.20 0.76
CA ALA A 64 5.62 9.89 2.12
C ALA A 64 4.43 9.30 2.89
N PHE A 65 4.71 8.35 3.78
CA PHE A 65 3.77 7.79 4.73
C PHE A 65 4.41 7.83 6.11
N HIS A 66 3.68 8.30 7.13
CA HIS A 66 4.15 8.22 8.51
C HIS A 66 3.29 7.24 9.30
N TRP A 67 3.91 6.47 10.20
CA TRP A 67 3.18 5.58 11.09
C TRP A 67 2.65 6.34 12.31
N ASP A 68 1.33 6.37 12.51
CA ASP A 68 0.66 7.11 13.59
C ASP A 68 0.30 6.26 14.82
N LYS A 69 1.00 5.12 15.00
CA LYS A 69 0.73 4.05 16.00
C LYS A 69 -0.47 3.16 15.68
N ASN A 70 -1.39 3.60 14.83
CA ASN A 70 -2.57 2.82 14.45
C ASN A 70 -2.60 2.48 12.96
N SER A 71 -2.12 3.39 12.12
CA SER A 71 -2.15 3.31 10.67
C SER A 71 -1.03 4.13 10.02
N TYR A 72 -0.70 3.81 8.78
CA TYR A 72 0.06 4.73 7.94
C TYR A 72 -0.83 5.88 7.49
N ASN A 73 -0.38 7.11 7.67
CA ASN A 73 -1.01 8.29 7.08
C ASN A 73 -0.14 8.80 5.94
N MET A 74 -0.78 9.11 4.83
CA MET A 74 -0.09 9.65 3.66
C MET A 74 0.20 11.13 3.88
N VAL A 75 1.44 11.54 3.65
CA VAL A 75 1.90 12.93 3.69
C VAL A 75 2.20 13.35 2.25
N THR A 76 1.53 14.40 1.80
CA THR A 76 1.63 14.88 0.41
C THR A 76 1.70 16.40 0.37
N ASP A 77 2.46 16.92 -0.60
CA ASP A 77 2.71 18.34 -0.81
C ASP A 77 1.97 18.89 -2.05
N LEU A 78 2.20 20.17 -2.38
CA LEU A 78 1.58 20.81 -3.54
C LEU A 78 2.07 20.22 -4.89
N GLN A 79 3.30 19.70 -4.99
CA GLN A 79 3.84 19.13 -6.23
C GLN A 79 3.10 17.85 -6.65
N SER A 80 2.63 17.08 -5.66
CA SER A 80 1.81 15.88 -5.87
C SER A 80 0.54 16.15 -6.70
N TRP A 81 0.01 17.38 -6.71
CA TRP A 81 -1.18 17.74 -7.48
C TRP A 81 -0.97 17.75 -9.00
N THR A 82 0.27 17.93 -9.46
CA THR A 82 0.58 17.91 -10.90
C THR A 82 0.48 16.50 -11.51
N GLN A 83 0.49 15.46 -10.66
CA GLN A 83 0.42 14.05 -11.05
C GLN A 83 -0.76 13.31 -10.41
N LYS A 84 -1.83 14.05 -10.12
CA LYS A 84 -3.00 13.52 -9.40
C LYS A 84 -3.51 12.19 -9.96
N GLU A 85 -3.61 12.04 -11.28
CA GLU A 85 -4.12 10.80 -11.90
C GLU A 85 -3.21 9.58 -11.67
N SER A 86 -1.89 9.73 -11.75
CA SER A 86 -0.97 8.61 -11.51
C SER A 86 -0.93 8.21 -10.03
N ILE A 87 -1.00 9.20 -9.14
CA ILE A 87 -1.13 8.99 -7.69
C ILE A 87 -2.44 8.29 -7.36
N ASP A 88 -3.57 8.75 -7.89
CA ASP A 88 -4.89 8.15 -7.65
C ASP A 88 -4.93 6.69 -8.14
N LEU A 89 -4.37 6.42 -9.33
CA LEU A 89 -4.25 5.06 -9.86
C LEU A 89 -3.34 4.17 -8.99
N PHE A 90 -2.24 4.73 -8.49
CA PHE A 90 -1.34 4.03 -7.57
C PHE A 90 -2.03 3.71 -6.24
N LEU A 91 -2.64 4.70 -5.59
CA LEU A 91 -3.36 4.55 -4.33
C LEU A 91 -4.50 3.54 -4.45
N LYS A 92 -5.25 3.56 -5.57
CA LYS A 92 -6.30 2.58 -5.84
C LYS A 92 -5.74 1.16 -5.96
N LYS A 93 -4.61 0.96 -6.64
CA LYS A 93 -3.93 -0.34 -6.73
C LYS A 93 -3.44 -0.80 -5.35
N LEU A 94 -2.88 0.13 -4.57
CA LEU A 94 -2.39 -0.12 -3.22
C LEU A 94 -3.54 -0.55 -2.29
N GLU A 95 -4.66 0.19 -2.29
CA GLU A 95 -5.85 -0.11 -1.50
C GLU A 95 -6.43 -1.49 -1.83
N VAL A 96 -6.60 -1.82 -3.11
CA VAL A 96 -7.13 -3.13 -3.53
C VAL A 96 -6.21 -4.28 -3.08
N ASN A 97 -4.90 -4.15 -3.28
CA ASN A 97 -3.96 -5.22 -2.90
C ASN A 97 -3.82 -5.36 -1.39
N TYR A 98 -3.85 -4.24 -0.66
CA TYR A 98 -3.83 -4.24 0.80
C TYR A 98 -5.08 -4.88 1.39
N GLY A 99 -6.27 -4.43 0.96
CA GLY A 99 -7.54 -5.00 1.42
C GLY A 99 -7.64 -6.49 1.13
N TYR A 100 -7.14 -6.93 -0.03
CA TYR A 100 -7.03 -8.35 -0.36
C TYR A 100 -6.10 -9.10 0.60
N CYS A 101 -4.89 -8.59 0.84
CA CYS A 101 -3.91 -9.25 1.70
C CYS A 101 -4.42 -9.39 3.14
N GLU A 102 -4.98 -8.32 3.71
CA GLU A 102 -5.60 -8.34 5.04
C GLU A 102 -6.77 -9.34 5.11
N THR A 103 -7.66 -9.32 4.11
CA THR A 103 -8.80 -10.26 4.07
C THR A 103 -8.33 -11.71 4.06
N VAL A 104 -7.29 -12.03 3.27
CA VAL A 104 -6.73 -13.38 3.22
C VAL A 104 -6.08 -13.76 4.55
N LYS A 105 -5.29 -12.86 5.16
CA LYS A 105 -4.63 -13.10 6.45
C LYS A 105 -5.67 -13.36 7.54
N GLN A 106 -6.75 -12.56 7.60
CA GLN A 106 -7.85 -12.75 8.55
C GLN A 106 -8.66 -14.03 8.28
N ALA A 107 -8.94 -14.35 7.01
CA ALA A 107 -9.63 -15.59 6.67
C ALA A 107 -8.84 -16.82 7.13
N VAL A 108 -7.53 -16.84 6.87
CA VAL A 108 -6.65 -17.94 7.30
C VAL A 108 -6.59 -18.05 8.82
N SER A 109 -6.49 -16.92 9.55
CA SER A 109 -6.47 -16.96 11.03
C SER A 109 -7.78 -17.48 11.63
N LEU A 110 -8.91 -17.28 10.94
CA LEU A 110 -10.23 -17.83 11.31
C LEU A 110 -10.44 -19.29 10.86
N GLY A 111 -9.40 -19.94 10.32
CA GLY A 111 -9.43 -21.33 9.87
C GLY A 111 -10.05 -21.54 8.49
N PHE A 112 -10.24 -20.48 7.71
CA PHE A 112 -10.66 -20.64 6.32
C PHE A 112 -9.48 -20.94 5.40
N THR A 113 -9.71 -21.80 4.43
CA THR A 113 -8.79 -22.10 3.34
C THR A 113 -9.31 -21.47 2.05
N ARG A 114 -8.42 -20.92 1.23
CA ARG A 114 -8.79 -20.37 -0.09
C ARG A 114 -9.25 -21.52 -1.00
N SER A 115 -10.47 -21.40 -1.53
CA SER A 115 -11.07 -22.40 -2.41
C SER A 115 -10.93 -22.02 -3.89
N LYS A 116 -11.32 -20.79 -4.26
CA LYS A 116 -11.35 -20.36 -5.66
C LYS A 116 -11.13 -18.86 -5.83
N ILE A 117 -10.52 -18.48 -6.94
CA ILE A 117 -10.43 -17.09 -7.41
C ILE A 117 -11.21 -17.00 -8.72
N ILE A 118 -12.17 -16.07 -8.80
CA ILE A 118 -12.97 -15.82 -9.99
C ILE A 118 -12.68 -14.40 -10.44
N ALA A 119 -11.82 -14.24 -11.45
CA ALA A 119 -11.55 -12.96 -12.08
C ALA A 119 -12.52 -12.76 -13.26
N LYS A 120 -13.24 -11.64 -13.29
CA LYS A 120 -14.10 -11.25 -14.42
C LYS A 120 -13.82 -9.80 -14.76
N ASN A 121 -13.23 -9.54 -15.94
CA ASN A 121 -12.85 -8.25 -16.53
C ASN A 121 -12.40 -7.14 -15.55
N SER A 122 -13.32 -6.55 -14.77
CA SER A 122 -13.07 -5.46 -13.81
C SER A 122 -13.17 -5.84 -12.32
N THR A 123 -13.58 -7.06 -11.97
CA THR A 123 -13.80 -7.50 -10.58
C THR A 123 -13.19 -8.87 -10.30
N SER A 124 -12.51 -8.99 -9.15
CA SER A 124 -12.02 -10.26 -8.63
C SER A 124 -12.89 -10.69 -7.45
N ARG A 125 -13.41 -11.92 -7.49
CA ARG A 125 -14.11 -12.56 -6.36
C ARG A 125 -13.23 -13.66 -5.79
N PHE A 126 -13.18 -13.72 -4.46
CA PHE A 126 -12.43 -14.72 -3.72
C PHE A 126 -13.39 -15.55 -2.89
N VAL A 127 -13.31 -16.88 -3.03
CA VAL A 127 -14.14 -17.83 -2.29
C VAL A 127 -13.27 -18.55 -1.28
N PHE A 128 -13.70 -18.52 -0.02
CA PHE A 128 -13.07 -19.18 1.11
C PHE A 128 -13.99 -20.27 1.64
N GLN A 129 -13.41 -21.36 2.12
CA GLN A 129 -14.16 -22.50 2.68
C GLN A 129 -13.53 -22.92 4.02
N ARG A 130 -14.36 -23.41 4.94
CA ARG A 130 -13.92 -23.96 6.22
C ARG A 130 -14.76 -25.19 6.53
N TYR A 131 -14.11 -26.25 7.00
CA TYR A 131 -14.80 -27.44 7.50
C TYR A 131 -15.10 -27.26 8.99
N VAL A 132 -16.29 -27.67 9.41
CA VAL A 132 -16.69 -27.67 10.83
C VAL A 132 -17.09 -29.10 11.16
N GLU A 133 -16.40 -29.71 12.11
CA GLU A 133 -16.78 -31.01 12.65
C GLU A 133 -17.86 -30.79 13.71
N ILE A 134 -18.99 -31.50 13.60
CA ILE A 134 -20.10 -31.44 14.55
C ILE A 134 -20.09 -32.75 15.33
N VAL A 135 -19.55 -32.70 16.54
CA VAL A 135 -19.60 -33.83 17.49
C VAL A 135 -21.03 -33.93 18.01
N HIS A 136 -21.67 -35.10 17.81
CA HIS A 136 -22.99 -35.43 18.34
C HIS A 136 -22.86 -36.16 19.68
#